data_AF-A0A8X8YF09-F1
#
_entry.id   AF-A0A8X8YF09-F1
#
_cell.length_a   1.000
_cell.length_b   1.000
_cell.length_c   1.000
_cell.angle_alpha   90.00
_cell.angle_beta   90.00
_cell.angle_gamma   90.00
#
_symmetry.space_group_name_H-M   'P 1'
#
loop_
_entity.id
_entity.type
_entity.pdbx_description
1 polymer ?
#
loop_
_entity_poly.entity_id
_entity_poly.type
_entity_poly.pdbx_seq_one_letter_code
_entity_poly.pdbx_strand_id
1 'polypeptide(L)'
;MVELAEKKKALEEAGEDGSGLQEARIIEYLEAPEGVESGGLKALIGDLRREFPNLDDVYVWHALCGAWGGVRPGTTHLNSKVTSAKAGVKTMFDLAVVMIEKGGIGLVDPNKANDFYEAMHSYLADAGVTGVKVDVIHPTIVKCRVKISGDDFWFEDPNGDPMGVYWLQGVHMVHCSYNSLWQGQFVRPDWDMFQSDHICAEFHAASRAICGGPVYVSDKVGRHDLDLLRKLVLPDGTILRCQHYALPVGDYRISCNQ
;
A
#
# COMPACT_ATOMS: atom_id res chain seq x y z
N MET A 1 1.92 1.89 -20.19
CA MET A 1 0.81 2.54 -19.44
C MET A 1 1.24 3.86 -18.83
N VAL A 2 2.25 3.88 -17.94
CA VAL A 2 2.79 5.12 -17.34
C VAL A 2 3.25 6.12 -18.41
N GLU A 3 4.07 5.69 -19.36
CA GLU A 3 4.56 6.57 -20.45
C GLU A 3 3.42 7.11 -21.34
N LEU A 4 2.34 6.34 -21.54
CA LEU A 4 1.17 6.77 -22.30
C LEU A 4 0.34 7.78 -21.50
N ALA A 5 0.21 7.58 -20.19
CA ALA A 5 -0.47 8.48 -19.27
C ALA A 5 0.29 9.81 -19.11
N GLU A 6 1.62 9.77 -19.04
CA GLU A 6 2.49 10.96 -19.00
C GLU A 6 2.40 11.76 -20.31
N LYS A 7 2.42 11.09 -21.47
CA LYS A 7 2.20 11.75 -22.78
C LYS A 7 0.81 12.38 -22.86
N LYS A 8 -0.22 11.71 -22.35
CA LYS A 8 -1.59 12.23 -22.35
C LYS A 8 -1.73 13.46 -21.43
N LYS A 9 -1.09 13.43 -20.27
CA LYS A 9 -1.01 14.58 -19.35
C LYS A 9 -0.31 15.78 -20.00
N ALA A 10 0.82 15.55 -20.68
CA ALA A 10 1.55 16.61 -21.37
C ALA A 10 0.73 17.26 -22.51
N LEU A 11 -0.06 16.48 -23.26
CA LEU A 11 -0.95 17.01 -24.31
C LEU A 11 -2.13 17.80 -23.73
N GLU A 12 -2.72 17.33 -22.63
CA GLU A 12 -3.78 18.07 -21.91
C GLU A 12 -3.26 19.40 -21.35
N GLU A 13 -2.03 19.43 -20.82
CA GLU A 13 -1.36 20.65 -20.34
C GLU A 13 -1.01 21.62 -21.49
N ALA A 14 -0.79 21.12 -22.70
CA ALA A 14 -0.53 21.90 -23.91
C ALA A 14 -1.81 22.39 -24.62
N GLY A 15 -3.01 21.97 -24.17
CA GLY A 15 -4.28 22.34 -24.79
C GLY A 15 -4.57 21.63 -26.12
N GLU A 16 -3.88 20.52 -26.40
CA GLU A 16 -4.06 19.72 -27.61
C GLU A 16 -5.01 18.53 -27.37
N ASP A 17 -5.76 18.14 -28.40
CA ASP A 17 -6.65 16.98 -28.29
C ASP A 17 -5.84 15.67 -28.36
N GLY A 18 -6.07 14.78 -27.40
CA GLY A 18 -5.39 13.49 -27.32
C GLY A 18 -5.99 12.40 -28.22
N SER A 19 -6.83 12.77 -29.21
CA SER A 19 -7.62 11.80 -29.99
C SER A 19 -6.77 10.96 -30.96
N GLY A 20 -5.55 11.40 -31.26
CA GLY A 20 -4.57 10.68 -32.08
C GLY A 20 -3.72 9.66 -31.31
N LEU A 21 -3.82 9.59 -29.97
CA LEU A 21 -3.09 8.59 -29.19
C LEU A 21 -3.77 7.22 -29.31
N GLN A 22 -2.96 6.18 -29.50
CA GLN A 22 -3.42 4.80 -29.59
C GLN A 22 -4.21 4.44 -28.32
N GLU A 23 -5.44 3.90 -28.47
CA GLU A 23 -6.20 3.39 -27.35
C GLU A 23 -5.36 2.38 -26.56
N ALA A 24 -5.43 2.46 -25.23
CA ALA A 24 -4.73 1.54 -24.36
C ALA A 24 -5.23 0.12 -24.68
N ARG A 25 -4.40 -0.67 -25.38
CA ARG A 25 -4.71 -2.07 -25.61
C ARG A 25 -4.77 -2.75 -24.25
N ILE A 26 -5.81 -3.56 -24.07
CA ILE A 26 -5.90 -4.50 -22.95
C ILE A 26 -4.58 -5.27 -22.96
N ILE A 27 -3.81 -5.14 -21.88
CA ILE A 27 -2.67 -6.02 -21.63
C ILE A 27 -3.31 -7.35 -21.27
N GLU A 28 -3.48 -8.22 -22.27
CA GLU A 28 -3.59 -9.65 -21.99
C GLU A 28 -2.34 -10.01 -21.19
N TYR A 29 -2.55 -10.53 -19.98
CA TYR A 29 -1.46 -11.00 -19.14
C TYR A 29 -0.58 -11.91 -20.01
N LEU A 30 0.68 -11.50 -20.16
CA LEU A 30 1.74 -12.11 -20.94
C LEU A 30 1.51 -13.61 -21.16
N GLU A 31 1.05 -13.98 -22.36
CA GLU A 31 1.17 -15.37 -22.79
C GLU A 31 2.66 -15.71 -22.79
N ALA A 32 3.03 -16.71 -22.00
CA ALA A 32 4.42 -17.13 -21.91
C ALA A 32 4.88 -17.67 -23.28
N PRO A 33 6.11 -17.36 -23.73
CA PRO A 33 6.65 -17.94 -24.95
C PRO A 33 6.59 -19.48 -24.91
N GLU A 34 6.30 -20.11 -26.04
CA GLU A 34 6.27 -21.57 -26.16
C GLU A 34 7.59 -22.19 -25.65
N GLY A 35 7.48 -23.13 -24.70
CA GLY A 35 8.61 -23.86 -24.13
C GLY A 35 9.20 -23.28 -22.84
N VAL A 36 8.73 -22.12 -22.36
CA VAL A 36 9.04 -21.61 -21.02
C VAL A 36 7.94 -22.07 -20.06
N GLU A 37 8.27 -22.92 -19.09
CA GLU A 37 7.35 -23.24 -18.00
C GLU A 37 7.09 -21.94 -17.22
N SER A 38 5.90 -21.37 -17.37
CA SER A 38 5.55 -20.11 -16.73
C SER A 38 5.38 -20.35 -15.23
N GLY A 39 6.41 -20.01 -14.47
CA GLY A 39 6.40 -20.22 -13.02
C GLY A 39 5.30 -19.44 -12.28
N GLY A 40 4.84 -18.32 -12.83
CA GLY A 40 3.84 -17.45 -12.19
C GLY A 40 4.23 -17.03 -10.77
N LEU A 41 3.27 -16.54 -10.00
CA LEU A 41 3.48 -16.20 -8.59
C LEU A 41 3.83 -17.44 -7.74
N LYS A 42 3.26 -18.61 -8.09
CA LYS A 42 3.43 -19.86 -7.33
C LYS A 42 4.86 -20.38 -7.37
N ALA A 43 5.51 -20.41 -8.53
CA ALA A 43 6.91 -20.81 -8.62
C ALA A 43 7.83 -19.79 -7.97
N LEU A 44 7.56 -18.48 -8.11
CA LEU A 44 8.33 -17.45 -7.41
C LEU A 44 8.30 -17.68 -5.89
N ILE A 45 7.11 -17.92 -5.32
CA ILE A 45 6.96 -18.22 -3.89
C ILE A 45 7.68 -19.54 -3.53
N GLY A 46 7.58 -20.55 -4.39
CA GLY A 46 8.28 -21.82 -4.22
C GLY A 46 9.80 -21.67 -4.20
N ASP A 47 10.35 -20.82 -5.06
CA ASP A 47 11.78 -20.51 -5.13
C ASP A 47 12.22 -19.71 -3.91
N LEU A 48 11.45 -18.70 -3.50
CA LEU A 48 11.72 -17.91 -2.28
C LEU A 48 11.78 -18.78 -1.04
N ARG A 49 10.83 -19.70 -0.85
CA ARG A 49 10.83 -20.60 0.31
C ARG A 49 11.96 -21.62 0.28
N ARG A 50 12.42 -22.02 -0.91
CA ARG A 50 13.57 -22.91 -1.07
C ARG A 50 14.89 -22.20 -0.76
N GLU A 51 15.02 -20.95 -1.18
CA GLU A 51 16.22 -20.15 -0.97
C GLU A 51 16.31 -19.56 0.45
N PHE A 52 15.16 -19.22 1.04
CA PHE A 52 15.04 -18.67 2.39
C PHE A 52 14.18 -19.59 3.27
N PRO A 53 14.75 -20.66 3.86
CA PRO A 53 14.00 -21.60 4.70
C PRO A 53 13.34 -20.98 5.94
N ASN A 54 13.84 -19.81 6.39
CA ASN A 54 13.29 -19.06 7.52
C ASN A 54 12.23 -18.03 7.08
N LEU A 55 11.79 -18.05 5.81
CA LEU A 55 10.69 -17.23 5.32
C LEU A 55 9.36 -17.86 5.74
N ASP A 56 8.80 -17.39 6.85
CA ASP A 56 7.53 -17.87 7.38
C ASP A 56 6.38 -17.50 6.43
N ASP A 57 6.29 -16.22 6.10
CA ASP A 57 5.14 -15.63 5.45
C ASP A 57 5.46 -14.88 4.16
N VAL A 58 4.52 -14.92 3.22
CA VAL A 58 4.56 -14.11 2.00
C VAL A 58 3.27 -13.31 1.92
N TYR A 59 3.41 -12.00 1.96
CA TYR A 59 2.30 -11.07 1.85
C TYR A 59 2.28 -10.42 0.47
N VAL A 60 1.08 -10.13 -0.04
CA VAL A 60 0.90 -9.33 -1.26
C VAL A 60 0.10 -8.07 -0.95
N TRP A 61 0.44 -6.97 -1.59
CA TRP A 61 -0.35 -5.75 -1.53
C TRP A 61 -1.45 -5.81 -2.58
N HIS A 62 -2.68 -5.43 -2.22
CA HIS A 62 -3.82 -5.44 -3.13
C HIS A 62 -4.77 -4.27 -2.84
N ALA A 63 -5.06 -3.43 -3.83
CA ALA A 63 -6.03 -2.36 -3.67
C ALA A 63 -7.47 -2.86 -3.91
N LEU A 64 -8.36 -2.66 -2.92
CA LEU A 64 -9.78 -3.03 -3.00
C LEU A 64 -10.53 -2.19 -4.05
N CYS A 65 -10.20 -0.91 -4.15
CA CYS A 65 -10.75 0.01 -5.15
C CYS A 65 -9.61 0.79 -5.83
N GLY A 66 -8.66 0.04 -6.40
CA GLY A 66 -7.52 0.61 -7.12
C GLY A 66 -7.89 1.12 -8.52
N ALA A 67 -6.86 1.46 -9.30
CA ALA A 67 -6.98 2.00 -10.67
C ALA A 67 -7.80 1.12 -11.65
N TRP A 68 -8.08 -0.13 -11.28
CA TRP A 68 -8.84 -1.09 -12.07
C TRP A 68 -10.37 -0.89 -11.98
N GLY A 69 -10.88 -0.04 -11.07
CA GLY A 69 -12.26 0.46 -11.12
C GLY A 69 -13.36 -0.55 -10.78
N GLY A 70 -13.06 -1.66 -10.10
CA GLY A 70 -14.07 -2.63 -9.65
C GLY A 70 -14.43 -3.70 -10.68
N VAL A 71 -15.52 -4.42 -10.45
CA VAL A 71 -15.95 -5.56 -11.26
C VAL A 71 -16.83 -5.10 -12.43
N ARG A 72 -16.41 -5.37 -13.66
CA ARG A 72 -17.17 -5.04 -14.88
C ARG A 72 -18.45 -5.90 -14.98
N PRO A 73 -19.65 -5.29 -15.13
CA PRO A 73 -20.89 -6.05 -15.27
C PRO A 73 -20.85 -7.03 -16.45
N GLY A 74 -21.36 -8.25 -16.23
CA GLY A 74 -21.49 -9.28 -17.26
C GLY A 74 -20.20 -10.05 -17.61
N THR A 75 -19.09 -9.80 -16.93
CA THR A 75 -17.81 -10.51 -17.17
C THR A 75 -17.53 -11.65 -16.21
N THR A 76 -18.23 -11.69 -15.08
CA THR A 76 -18.06 -12.72 -14.04
C THR A 76 -19.42 -13.22 -13.57
N HIS A 77 -19.41 -14.24 -12.72
CA HIS A 77 -20.60 -14.76 -12.03
C HIS A 77 -21.14 -13.80 -10.94
N LEU A 78 -20.39 -12.74 -10.63
CA LEU A 78 -20.77 -11.73 -9.65
C LEU A 78 -21.75 -10.75 -10.27
N ASN A 79 -22.81 -10.42 -9.52
CA ASN A 79 -23.75 -9.40 -9.93
C ASN A 79 -23.15 -8.03 -9.57
N SER A 80 -22.69 -7.27 -10.57
CA SER A 80 -22.10 -5.95 -10.35
C SER A 80 -22.80 -4.84 -11.13
N LYS A 81 -22.67 -3.61 -10.62
CA LYS A 81 -23.21 -2.40 -11.22
C LYS A 81 -22.18 -1.27 -11.16
N VAL A 82 -21.97 -0.61 -12.28
CA VAL A 82 -21.15 0.61 -12.33
C VAL A 82 -21.90 1.75 -11.65
N THR A 83 -21.24 2.37 -10.67
CA THR A 83 -21.76 3.49 -9.88
C THR A 83 -20.82 4.67 -10.00
N SER A 84 -21.34 5.87 -10.30
CA SER A 84 -20.53 7.08 -10.34
C SER A 84 -19.97 7.39 -8.95
N ALA A 85 -18.67 7.64 -8.88
CA ALA A 85 -17.97 8.07 -7.68
C ALA A 85 -17.48 9.51 -7.86
N LYS A 86 -17.42 10.26 -6.75
CA LYS A 86 -16.79 11.59 -6.70
C LYS A 86 -15.83 11.61 -5.53
N ALA A 87 -14.62 12.09 -5.76
CA ALA A 87 -13.65 12.34 -4.71
C ALA A 87 -14.14 13.48 -3.80
N GLY A 88 -13.82 13.37 -2.52
CA GLY A 88 -14.10 14.44 -1.55
C GLY A 88 -13.24 15.68 -1.81
N VAL A 89 -13.69 16.83 -1.32
CA VAL A 89 -12.95 18.10 -1.39
C VAL A 89 -11.69 17.96 -0.51
N LYS A 90 -10.50 17.85 -1.14
CA LYS A 90 -9.15 17.64 -0.56
C LYS A 90 -8.61 16.20 -0.57
N THR A 91 -8.64 15.52 -1.72
CA THR A 91 -7.75 14.38 -1.96
C THR A 91 -6.46 14.84 -2.63
N MET A 92 -5.38 14.08 -2.45
CA MET A 92 -4.20 14.19 -3.31
C MET A 92 -4.62 13.99 -4.77
N PHE A 93 -3.95 14.65 -5.72
CA PHE A 93 -4.13 14.31 -7.13
C PHE A 93 -3.59 12.90 -7.35
N ASP A 94 -4.48 11.98 -7.69
CA ASP A 94 -4.15 10.58 -7.94
C ASP A 94 -4.85 10.14 -9.23
N LEU A 95 -4.08 9.54 -10.14
CA LEU A 95 -4.61 9.15 -11.45
C LEU A 95 -5.67 8.04 -11.33
N ALA A 96 -5.55 7.13 -10.37
CA ALA A 96 -6.57 6.11 -10.11
C ALA A 96 -7.88 6.77 -9.68
N VAL A 97 -7.82 7.78 -8.81
CA VAL A 97 -9.00 8.55 -8.39
C VAL A 97 -9.65 9.26 -9.58
N VAL A 98 -8.86 9.94 -10.42
CA VAL A 98 -9.38 10.62 -11.62
C VAL A 98 -10.09 9.65 -12.57
N MET A 99 -9.51 8.46 -12.77
CA MET A 99 -10.10 7.44 -13.64
C MET A 99 -11.38 6.86 -13.05
N ILE A 100 -11.44 6.69 -11.73
CA ILE A 100 -12.64 6.27 -10.99
C ILE A 100 -13.75 7.33 -11.09
N GLU A 101 -13.42 8.62 -10.98
CA GLU A 101 -14.42 9.69 -11.12
C GLU A 101 -15.01 9.76 -12.54
N LYS A 102 -14.17 9.55 -13.56
CA LYS A 102 -14.60 9.54 -14.97
C LYS A 102 -15.39 8.27 -15.34
N GLY A 103 -14.94 7.10 -14.89
CA GLY A 103 -15.46 5.80 -15.30
C GLY A 103 -16.49 5.17 -14.35
N GLY A 104 -16.55 5.61 -13.10
CA GLY A 104 -17.31 4.97 -12.03
C GLY A 104 -16.63 3.71 -11.48
N ILE A 105 -17.23 3.13 -10.43
CA ILE A 105 -16.76 1.91 -9.75
C ILE A 105 -17.77 0.78 -9.99
N GLY A 106 -17.28 -0.38 -10.42
CA GLY A 106 -18.05 -1.61 -10.51
C GLY A 106 -18.25 -2.26 -9.14
N LEU A 107 -19.35 -1.94 -8.47
CA LEU A 107 -19.68 -2.48 -7.15
C LEU A 107 -20.46 -3.78 -7.27
N VAL A 108 -20.09 -4.77 -6.46
CA VAL A 108 -20.78 -6.07 -6.37
C VAL A 108 -21.94 -5.97 -5.37
N ASP A 109 -23.02 -6.72 -5.62
CA ASP A 109 -24.12 -6.88 -4.67
C ASP A 109 -23.59 -7.28 -3.28
N PRO A 110 -23.95 -6.55 -2.20
CA PRO A 110 -23.46 -6.85 -0.85
C PRO A 110 -23.73 -8.29 -0.39
N ASN A 111 -24.79 -8.93 -0.90
CA ASN A 111 -25.10 -10.33 -0.57
C ASN A 111 -24.11 -11.33 -1.20
N LYS A 112 -23.28 -10.89 -2.15
CA LYS A 112 -22.20 -11.66 -2.79
C LYS A 112 -20.81 -11.22 -2.32
N ALA A 113 -20.70 -10.51 -1.19
CA ALA A 113 -19.41 -10.05 -0.68
C ALA A 113 -18.43 -11.21 -0.43
N ASN A 114 -18.91 -12.34 0.10
CA ASN A 114 -18.07 -13.52 0.33
C ASN A 114 -17.52 -14.07 -0.99
N ASP A 115 -18.39 -14.30 -1.98
CA ASP A 115 -17.97 -14.80 -3.30
C ASP A 115 -16.96 -13.85 -3.97
N PHE A 116 -17.14 -12.55 -3.80
CA PHE A 116 -16.22 -11.54 -4.31
C PHE A 116 -14.83 -11.63 -3.65
N TYR A 117 -14.76 -11.65 -2.31
CA TYR A 117 -13.48 -11.74 -1.61
C TYR A 117 -12.80 -13.10 -1.82
N GLU A 118 -13.57 -14.18 -1.92
CA GLU A 118 -13.06 -15.51 -2.25
C GLU A 118 -12.46 -15.51 -3.66
N ALA A 119 -13.16 -14.95 -4.66
CA ALA A 119 -12.63 -14.83 -6.02
C ALA A 119 -11.36 -13.96 -6.08
N MET A 120 -11.27 -12.91 -5.26
CA MET A 120 -10.10 -12.03 -5.22
C MET A 120 -8.87 -12.64 -4.55
N HIS A 121 -9.02 -13.59 -3.61
CA HIS A 121 -7.90 -14.05 -2.78
C HIS A 121 -7.62 -15.56 -2.86
N SER A 122 -8.55 -16.39 -3.31
CA SER A 122 -8.34 -17.85 -3.42
C SER A 122 -7.15 -18.23 -4.30
N TYR A 123 -6.94 -17.54 -5.43
CA TYR A 123 -5.79 -17.79 -6.30
C TYR A 123 -4.46 -17.39 -5.66
N LEU A 124 -4.45 -16.35 -4.80
CA LEU A 124 -3.27 -15.94 -4.04
C LEU A 124 -2.93 -17.00 -2.99
N ALA A 125 -3.94 -17.47 -2.27
CA ALA A 125 -3.79 -18.57 -1.31
C ALA A 125 -3.27 -19.84 -2.00
N ASP A 126 -3.81 -20.23 -3.16
CA ASP A 126 -3.30 -21.39 -3.94
C ASP A 126 -1.86 -21.18 -4.43
N ALA A 127 -1.47 -19.94 -4.72
CA ALA A 127 -0.09 -19.60 -5.07
C ALA A 127 0.89 -19.69 -3.86
N GLY A 128 0.38 -19.81 -2.63
CA GLY A 128 1.19 -19.92 -1.40
C GLY A 128 1.39 -18.59 -0.67
N VAL A 129 0.62 -17.55 -1.00
CA VAL A 129 0.53 -16.29 -0.25
C VAL A 129 -0.17 -16.55 1.08
N THR A 130 0.39 -16.04 2.18
CA THR A 130 -0.14 -16.25 3.54
C THR A 130 -0.90 -15.04 4.08
N GLY A 131 -0.74 -13.87 3.46
CA GLY A 131 -1.49 -12.67 3.85
C GLY A 131 -1.62 -11.64 2.73
N VAL A 132 -2.56 -10.71 2.90
CA VAL A 132 -2.79 -9.62 1.96
C VAL A 132 -2.84 -8.31 2.72
N LYS A 133 -2.02 -7.33 2.31
CA LYS A 133 -2.14 -5.94 2.75
C LYS A 133 -3.14 -5.25 1.81
N VAL A 134 -4.38 -5.12 2.27
CA VAL A 134 -5.44 -4.50 1.48
C VAL A 134 -5.40 -2.98 1.63
N ASP A 135 -5.40 -2.27 0.50
CA ASP A 135 -5.33 -0.82 0.45
C ASP A 135 -6.56 -0.23 -0.25
N VAL A 136 -6.71 1.09 -0.18
CA VAL A 136 -7.82 1.83 -0.79
C VAL A 136 -9.18 1.29 -0.32
N ILE A 137 -9.27 0.94 0.97
CA ILE A 137 -10.49 0.42 1.61
C ILE A 137 -11.53 1.53 1.81
N HIS A 138 -11.11 2.80 1.79
CA HIS A 138 -11.97 3.97 2.04
C HIS A 138 -12.17 4.87 0.81
N PRO A 139 -12.82 4.42 -0.27
CA PRO A 139 -13.14 5.33 -1.36
C PRO A 139 -14.42 6.17 -1.09
N THR A 140 -15.33 5.79 -0.16
CA THR A 140 -16.63 6.53 -0.05
C THR A 140 -17.55 6.32 1.18
N ILE A 141 -17.23 5.49 2.20
CA ILE A 141 -18.27 5.06 3.18
C ILE A 141 -18.34 5.89 4.49
N VAL A 142 -17.38 6.76 4.80
CA VAL A 142 -17.44 7.52 6.06
C VAL A 142 -17.34 9.02 5.80
N LYS A 143 -18.49 9.72 5.94
CA LYS A 143 -18.59 11.18 6.07
C LYS A 143 -18.01 11.69 7.41
N CYS A 144 -17.11 10.92 8.03
CA CYS A 144 -16.43 11.30 9.26
C CYS A 144 -15.10 11.93 8.92
N ARG A 145 -14.85 13.03 9.62
CA ARG A 145 -13.67 13.88 9.61
C ARG A 145 -12.45 13.18 10.22
N VAL A 146 -12.27 11.90 9.96
CA VAL A 146 -11.08 11.13 10.35
C VAL A 146 -10.07 11.36 9.24
N LYS A 147 -8.98 12.07 9.54
CA LYS A 147 -7.83 12.16 8.64
C LYS A 147 -7.42 10.74 8.25
N ILE A 148 -7.27 10.52 6.96
CA ILE A 148 -6.94 9.23 6.37
C ILE A 148 -5.62 8.75 6.98
N SER A 149 -5.61 7.52 7.49
CA SER A 149 -4.44 6.90 8.12
C SER A 149 -3.53 6.35 7.02
N GLY A 150 -2.65 7.21 6.51
CA GLY A 150 -1.73 6.88 5.44
C GLY A 150 -1.34 8.14 4.69
N ASP A 151 -0.66 9.07 5.38
CA ASP A 151 0.24 9.93 4.64
C ASP A 151 1.42 9.02 4.30
N ASP A 152 1.64 8.77 3.01
CA ASP A 152 2.77 7.97 2.55
C ASP A 152 4.08 8.52 3.13
N PHE A 153 5.07 7.64 3.33
CA PHE A 153 6.43 8.10 3.63
C PHE A 153 6.96 9.01 2.50
N TRP A 154 7.00 10.32 2.76
CA TRP A 154 7.53 11.32 1.82
C TRP A 154 9.05 11.37 1.90
N PHE A 155 9.72 11.07 0.79
CA PHE A 155 11.18 11.07 0.68
C PHE A 155 11.78 12.49 0.64
N GLU A 156 11.09 13.40 -0.02
CA GLU A 156 11.47 14.81 -0.14
C GLU A 156 10.25 15.68 0.15
N ASP A 157 10.50 16.88 0.67
CA ASP A 157 9.42 17.85 0.81
C ASP A 157 8.89 18.21 -0.59
N PRO A 158 7.57 18.09 -0.84
CA PRO A 158 7.01 18.36 -2.16
C PRO A 158 7.15 19.81 -2.60
N ASN A 159 7.52 20.72 -1.70
CA ASN A 159 7.79 22.13 -1.99
C ASN A 159 9.30 22.45 -2.01
N GLY A 160 10.17 21.43 -1.89
CA GLY A 160 11.62 21.57 -2.00
C GLY A 160 12.30 22.19 -0.78
N ASP A 161 11.65 22.23 0.39
CA ASP A 161 12.31 22.69 1.63
C ASP A 161 13.37 21.66 2.06
N PRO A 162 14.67 22.04 2.13
CA PRO A 162 15.73 21.15 2.58
C PRO A 162 15.53 20.63 4.00
N MET A 163 14.85 21.39 4.87
CA MET A 163 14.49 20.98 6.24
C MET A 163 13.10 20.35 6.34
N GLY A 164 12.28 20.47 5.30
CA GLY A 164 10.93 19.92 5.26
C GLY A 164 10.91 18.41 5.47
N VAL A 165 11.94 17.70 5.00
CA VAL A 165 12.10 16.25 5.21
C VAL A 165 12.02 15.86 6.69
N TYR A 166 12.67 16.59 7.60
CA TYR A 166 12.68 16.27 9.03
C TYR A 166 11.32 16.53 9.69
N TRP A 167 10.70 17.66 9.33
CA TRP A 167 9.37 18.01 9.85
C TRP A 167 8.32 17.01 9.37
N LEU A 168 8.33 16.64 8.10
CA LEU A 168 7.39 15.66 7.52
C LEU A 168 7.53 14.29 8.20
N GLN A 169 8.74 13.82 8.46
CA GLN A 169 8.97 12.59 9.20
C GLN A 169 8.44 12.65 10.63
N GLY A 170 8.64 13.78 11.32
CA GLY A 170 8.08 14.00 12.66
C GLY A 170 6.54 14.00 12.66
N VAL A 171 5.93 14.70 11.70
CA VAL A 171 4.47 14.75 11.53
C VAL A 171 3.89 13.37 11.25
N HIS A 172 4.56 12.57 10.41
CA HIS A 172 4.15 11.18 10.15
C HIS A 172 4.07 10.37 11.45
N MET A 173 5.07 10.46 12.32
CA MET A 173 5.07 9.73 13.60
C MET A 173 3.98 10.21 14.55
N VAL A 174 3.73 11.52 14.58
CA VAL A 174 2.59 12.09 15.30
C VAL A 174 1.28 11.52 14.75
N HIS A 175 1.04 11.57 13.44
CA HIS A 175 -0.17 11.00 12.84
C HIS A 175 -0.32 9.51 13.15
N CYS A 176 0.74 8.69 13.01
CA CYS A 176 0.73 7.27 13.33
C CYS A 176 0.37 6.99 14.80
N SER A 177 0.95 7.74 15.74
CA SER A 177 0.63 7.59 17.17
C SER A 177 -0.80 7.98 17.52
N TYR A 178 -1.32 9.09 16.96
CA TYR A 178 -2.72 9.47 17.13
C TYR A 178 -3.69 8.48 16.47
N ASN A 179 -3.32 7.92 15.31
CA ASN A 179 -4.09 6.85 14.67
C ASN A 179 -4.12 5.60 15.54
N SER A 180 -3.02 5.30 16.24
CA SER A 180 -2.93 4.18 17.18
C SER A 180 -3.88 4.34 18.38
N LEU A 181 -4.14 5.57 18.83
CA LEU A 181 -5.12 5.85 19.90
C LEU A 181 -6.53 5.33 19.54
N TRP A 182 -6.94 5.55 18.29
CA TRP A 182 -8.26 5.14 17.81
C TRP A 182 -8.28 3.70 17.30
N GLN A 183 -7.39 3.37 16.35
CA GLN A 183 -7.41 2.09 15.64
C GLN A 183 -6.88 0.94 16.50
N GLY A 184 -5.99 1.24 17.45
CA GLY A 184 -5.42 0.25 18.37
C GLY A 184 -6.46 -0.51 19.19
N GLN A 185 -7.67 0.04 19.35
CA GLN A 185 -8.77 -0.64 20.05
C GLN A 185 -9.32 -1.87 19.28
N PHE A 186 -9.07 -1.95 17.98
CA PHE A 186 -9.67 -2.96 17.10
C PHE A 186 -8.62 -3.76 16.31
N VAL A 187 -7.50 -3.12 15.95
CA VAL A 187 -6.45 -3.72 15.11
C VAL A 187 -5.08 -3.31 15.62
N ARG A 188 -4.04 -4.07 15.27
CA ARG A 188 -2.65 -3.64 15.48
C ARG A 188 -2.32 -2.51 14.49
N PRO A 189 -1.93 -1.31 14.96
CA PRO A 189 -1.58 -0.22 14.07
C PRO A 189 -0.32 -0.53 13.27
N ASP A 190 -0.36 -0.21 11.97
CA ASP A 190 0.79 -0.20 11.07
C ASP A 190 1.32 1.24 10.97
N TRP A 191 2.61 1.45 11.30
CA TRP A 191 3.25 2.77 11.26
C TRP A 191 3.95 3.05 9.93
N ASP A 192 3.67 2.21 8.94
CA ASP A 192 4.20 2.24 7.59
C ASP A 192 5.70 1.89 7.49
N MET A 193 6.11 1.63 6.26
CA MET A 193 7.47 1.27 5.89
C MET A 193 8.45 2.41 6.20
N PHE A 194 9.74 2.11 6.15
CA PHE A 194 10.79 3.12 6.12
C PHE A 194 11.97 2.64 5.26
N GLN A 195 12.82 3.59 4.88
CA GLN A 195 14.06 3.31 4.17
C GLN A 195 15.25 3.48 5.13
N SER A 196 16.10 2.47 5.21
CA SER A 196 17.26 2.41 6.09
C SER A 196 18.41 3.32 5.62
N ASP A 197 18.44 3.71 4.35
CA ASP A 197 19.42 4.67 3.79
C ASP A 197 18.93 6.12 3.77
N HIS A 198 17.76 6.39 4.35
CA HIS A 198 17.21 7.73 4.45
C HIS A 198 17.91 8.55 5.54
N ILE A 199 17.96 9.88 5.39
CA ILE A 199 18.60 10.78 6.36
C ILE A 199 17.98 10.71 7.78
N CYS A 200 16.70 10.35 7.87
CA CYS A 200 15.99 10.12 9.13
C CYS A 200 15.87 8.63 9.51
N ALA A 201 16.63 7.72 8.89
CA ALA A 201 16.44 6.28 9.06
C ALA A 201 16.52 5.82 10.53
N GLU A 202 17.47 6.33 11.32
CA GLU A 202 17.59 5.97 12.73
C GLU A 202 16.34 6.35 13.55
N PHE A 203 15.76 7.52 13.25
CA PHE A 203 14.51 7.97 13.87
C PHE A 203 13.33 7.06 13.53
N HIS A 204 13.22 6.62 12.27
CA HIS A 204 12.18 5.68 11.86
C HIS A 204 12.39 4.29 12.45
N ALA A 205 13.62 3.77 12.43
CA ALA A 205 13.98 2.50 13.03
C ALA A 205 13.61 2.47 14.52
N ALA A 206 14.02 3.49 15.28
CA ALA A 206 13.66 3.61 16.69
C ALA A 206 12.14 3.70 16.90
N SER A 207 11.43 4.44 16.05
CA SER A 207 9.97 4.55 16.11
C SER A 207 9.26 3.21 15.86
N ARG A 208 9.76 2.39 14.92
CA ARG A 208 9.22 1.05 14.64
C ARG A 208 9.57 0.04 15.74
N ALA A 209 10.72 0.20 16.40
CA ALA A 209 11.07 -0.62 17.56
C ALA A 209 10.08 -0.45 18.72
N ILE A 210 9.48 0.75 18.87
CA ILE A 210 8.54 1.05 19.96
C ILE A 210 7.06 1.04 19.53
N CYS A 211 6.73 1.04 18.24
CA CYS A 211 5.34 1.24 17.80
C CYS A 211 4.39 0.09 18.19
N GLY A 212 4.92 -1.11 18.46
CA GLY A 212 4.15 -2.33 18.71
C GLY A 212 3.47 -2.92 17.48
N GLY A 213 3.74 -2.35 16.31
CA GLY A 213 3.30 -2.81 14.98
C GLY A 213 4.38 -3.61 14.24
N PRO A 214 4.15 -3.90 12.95
CA PRO A 214 5.15 -4.51 12.09
C PRO A 214 6.31 -3.55 11.76
N VAL A 215 7.46 -4.12 11.40
CA VAL A 215 8.61 -3.39 10.88
C VAL A 215 8.77 -3.75 9.41
N TYR A 216 8.54 -2.78 8.53
CA TYR A 216 8.70 -2.96 7.09
C TYR A 216 9.82 -2.06 6.56
N VAL A 217 10.66 -2.62 5.70
CA VAL A 217 11.78 -1.93 5.07
C VAL A 217 11.53 -1.88 3.57
N SER A 218 11.61 -0.70 2.96
CA SER A 218 11.32 -0.45 1.54
C SER A 218 12.53 0.07 0.76
N ASP A 219 13.73 -0.32 1.20
CA ASP A 219 14.98 0.04 0.54
C ASP A 219 15.04 -0.49 -0.87
N LYS A 220 15.80 0.21 -1.72
CA LYS A 220 16.21 -0.35 -3.01
C LYS A 220 17.20 -1.49 -2.78
N VAL A 221 17.11 -2.52 -3.61
CA VAL A 221 18.04 -3.66 -3.59
C VAL A 221 19.49 -3.16 -3.62
N GLY A 222 20.30 -3.62 -2.67
CA GLY A 222 21.71 -3.25 -2.54
C GLY A 222 21.99 -1.93 -1.83
N ARG A 223 20.96 -1.21 -1.35
CA ARG A 223 21.10 0.05 -0.58
C ARG A 223 20.80 -0.07 0.91
N HIS A 224 20.65 -1.29 1.42
CA HIS A 224 20.34 -1.52 2.83
C HIS A 224 21.47 -1.07 3.75
N ASP A 225 21.15 -0.28 4.78
CA ASP A 225 22.00 -0.08 5.95
C ASP A 225 21.84 -1.27 6.89
N LEU A 226 22.68 -2.28 6.71
CA LEU A 226 22.65 -3.51 7.52
C LEU A 226 23.03 -3.24 8.99
N ASP A 227 23.81 -2.20 9.27
CA ASP A 227 24.24 -1.90 10.64
C ASP A 227 23.08 -1.30 11.43
N LEU A 228 22.26 -0.45 10.80
CA LEU A 228 21.00 0.02 11.38
C LEU A 228 19.99 -1.13 11.55
N LEU A 229 19.77 -1.94 10.51
CA LEU A 229 18.77 -3.01 10.55
C LEU A 229 19.10 -4.07 11.61
N ARG A 230 20.39 -4.41 11.80
CA ARG A 230 20.82 -5.31 12.87
C ARG A 230 20.50 -4.80 14.28
N LYS A 231 20.34 -3.48 14.48
CA LYS A 231 19.90 -2.94 15.79
C LYS A 231 18.45 -3.29 16.11
N LEU A 232 17.64 -3.64 15.11
CA LEU A 232 16.22 -4.02 15.28
C LEU A 232 16.01 -5.53 15.46
N VAL A 233 17.03 -6.34 15.15
CA VAL A 233 16.94 -7.79 15.07
C VAL A 233 17.83 -8.42 16.14
N LEU A 234 17.28 -9.37 16.89
CA LEU A 234 18.02 -10.14 17.88
C LEU A 234 18.98 -11.13 17.19
N PRO A 235 20.01 -11.65 17.91
CA PRO A 235 20.96 -12.60 17.33
C PRO A 235 20.33 -13.88 16.75
N ASP A 236 19.12 -14.24 17.18
CA ASP A 236 18.36 -15.40 16.69
C ASP A 236 17.49 -15.07 15.45
N GLY A 237 17.54 -13.83 14.95
CA GLY A 237 16.75 -13.37 13.81
C GLY A 237 15.36 -12.85 14.16
N THR A 238 14.94 -12.93 15.43
CA THR A 238 13.63 -12.42 15.85
C THR A 238 13.66 -10.92 16.12
N ILE A 239 12.50 -10.27 16.14
CA ILE A 239 12.36 -8.83 16.41
C ILE A 239 11.61 -8.65 17.73
N LEU A 240 12.15 -7.81 18.62
CA LEU A 240 11.43 -7.40 19.82
C LEU A 240 10.24 -6.54 19.44
N ARG A 241 9.08 -6.86 20.00
CA ARG A 241 7.85 -6.07 19.82
C ARG A 241 7.23 -5.74 21.16
N CYS A 242 6.77 -4.50 21.28
CA CYS A 242 5.95 -4.09 22.40
C CYS A 242 4.67 -4.95 22.51
N GLN A 243 4.26 -5.27 23.73
CA GLN A 243 3.00 -5.97 23.96
C GLN A 243 1.79 -5.13 23.52
N HIS A 244 1.89 -3.82 23.72
CA HIS A 244 0.87 -2.84 23.35
C HIS A 244 1.38 -1.89 22.25
N TYR A 245 0.45 -1.34 21.48
CA TYR A 245 0.76 -0.31 20.50
C TYR A 245 1.09 0.99 21.19
N ALA A 246 1.96 1.79 20.56
CA ALA A 246 2.43 3.02 21.15
C ALA A 246 1.35 4.11 21.10
N LEU A 247 1.20 4.83 22.21
CA LEU A 247 0.21 5.90 22.38
C LEU A 247 0.90 7.24 22.62
N PRO A 248 0.30 8.35 22.17
CA PRO A 248 0.75 9.68 22.55
C PRO A 248 0.53 9.86 24.06
N VAL A 249 1.56 10.35 24.75
CA VAL A 249 1.49 10.75 26.15
C VAL A 249 1.85 12.25 26.27
N GLY A 250 1.69 12.83 27.46
CA GLY A 250 1.99 14.24 27.69
C GLY A 250 3.40 14.64 27.23
N ASP A 251 3.59 15.93 26.94
CA ASP A 251 4.88 16.52 26.52
C ASP A 251 5.47 15.95 25.22
N TYR A 252 4.63 15.71 24.20
CA TYR A 252 5.05 15.24 22.87
C TYR A 252 5.81 13.90 22.86
N ARG A 253 5.58 13.07 23.88
CA ARG A 253 6.20 11.75 24.00
C ARG A 253 5.29 10.66 23.47
N ILE A 254 5.91 9.55 23.10
CA ILE A 254 5.22 8.32 22.70
C ILE A 254 5.67 7.23 23.66
N SER A 255 4.71 6.48 24.22
CA SER A 255 5.00 5.34 25.08
C SER A 255 4.33 4.08 24.55
N CYS A 256 5.09 2.99 24.47
CA CYS A 256 4.53 1.65 24.56
C CYS A 256 4.77 1.23 26.02
N ASN A 257 3.70 1.16 26.83
CA ASN A 257 3.87 0.68 28.19
C ASN A 257 4.26 -0.81 28.15
N GLN A 258 5.29 -1.16 28.93
CA GLN A 258 5.72 -2.54 29.23
C GLN A 258 4.66 -3.28 30.05
#